data_AF-A0A6I2LB61-F1
#
_entry.id   AF-A0A6I2LB61-F1
#
_cell.length_a   1.000
_cell.length_b   1.000
_cell.length_c   1.000
_cell.angle_alpha   90.00
_cell.angle_beta   90.00
_cell.angle_gamma   90.00
#
_symmetry.space_group_name_H-M   'P 1'
#
loop_
_entity.id
_entity.type
_entity.pdbx_description
1 polymer ?
#
loop_
_entity_poly.entity_id
_entity_poly.type
_entity_poly.pdbx_seq_one_letter_code
_entity_poly.pdbx_strand_id
1 'polypeptide(L)'
;MGDMNGNQGLYQQKLTYRSNGTPCQCLAQPWFIKVPHPVYDPRHGNLLEPIICGENVFHRISDDLTAAEHTVDIITWGFDPGMVLVRGGTAESGTRYGDLLKQITTRKKNPVMVRLLVWHDDAAAQFLMNSAPGFYGRLFPGIGAGLGGFYGDAHHAYNAAWYEEIASGEIPVRLLAELTHSN
;
A
#
# COMPACT_ATOMS: atom_id res chain seq x y z
N MET A 1 -1.08 35.22 -41.97
CA MET A 1 -0.08 34.62 -41.06
C MET A 1 -0.66 34.73 -39.66
N GLY A 2 -1.08 33.61 -39.07
CA GLY A 2 -1.70 33.57 -37.75
C GLY A 2 -0.66 33.72 -36.64
N ASP A 3 -0.98 34.54 -35.66
CA ASP A 3 -0.13 34.93 -34.54
C ASP A 3 0.31 33.72 -33.70
N MET A 4 1.60 33.38 -33.76
CA MET A 4 2.20 32.23 -33.08
C MET A 4 2.47 32.49 -31.60
N ASN A 5 1.50 32.96 -30.80
CA ASN A 5 1.75 33.07 -29.35
C ASN A 5 0.54 33.10 -28.40
N GLY A 6 -0.58 32.46 -28.76
CA GLY A 6 -1.72 32.31 -27.83
C GLY A 6 -1.39 31.60 -26.50
N ASN A 7 -0.26 30.89 -26.43
CA ASN A 7 0.16 30.10 -25.27
C ASN A 7 1.35 30.73 -24.50
N GLN A 8 1.82 31.92 -24.88
CA GLN A 8 3.05 32.51 -24.31
C GLN A 8 2.96 32.71 -22.78
N GLY A 9 1.76 32.98 -22.27
CA GLY A 9 1.50 33.12 -20.83
C GLY A 9 1.56 31.81 -20.03
N LEU A 10 1.44 30.64 -20.68
CA LEU A 10 1.49 29.33 -20.00
C LEU A 10 2.90 28.97 -19.52
N TYR A 11 3.93 29.60 -20.08
CA TYR A 11 5.34 29.41 -19.71
C TYR A 11 5.88 30.51 -18.80
N GLN A 12 5.05 31.49 -18.39
CA GLN A 12 5.45 32.48 -17.39
C GLN A 12 5.55 31.81 -16.03
N GLN A 13 6.78 31.49 -15.63
CA GLN A 13 7.08 30.94 -14.31
C GLN A 13 6.92 32.05 -13.27
N LYS A 14 5.79 32.06 -12.56
CA LYS A 14 5.58 32.97 -11.42
C LYS A 14 6.38 32.48 -10.23
N LEU A 15 7.38 33.26 -9.82
CA LEU A 15 8.02 33.10 -8.52
C LEU A 15 7.08 33.63 -7.44
N THR A 16 6.64 32.73 -6.57
CA THR A 16 5.90 33.07 -5.35
C THR A 16 6.80 32.85 -4.15
N TYR A 17 7.05 33.92 -3.40
CA TYR A 17 7.72 33.87 -2.12
C TYR A 17 6.70 33.78 -1.00
N ARG A 18 7.00 33.01 0.06
CA ARG A 18 6.19 33.02 1.29
C ARG A 18 6.58 34.22 2.13
N SER A 19 5.60 34.91 2.73
CA SER A 19 5.84 36.05 3.63
C SER A 19 6.33 35.65 5.02
N ASN A 20 6.24 34.35 5.36
CA ASN A 20 6.44 33.80 6.70
C ASN A 20 7.43 32.63 6.74
N GLY A 21 8.32 32.49 5.75
CA GLY A 21 9.31 31.41 5.70
C GLY A 21 10.58 31.81 4.95
N THR A 22 11.64 31.01 5.11
CA THR A 22 12.91 31.20 4.41
C THR A 22 12.72 31.09 2.88
N PRO A 23 13.44 31.90 2.08
CA PRO A 23 13.28 31.88 0.63
C PRO A 23 13.64 30.50 0.06
N CYS A 24 12.71 29.87 -0.67
CA CYS A 24 12.96 28.67 -1.44
C CYS A 24 12.31 28.79 -2.83
N GLN A 25 12.99 28.27 -3.85
CA GLN A 25 12.50 28.27 -5.24
C GLN A 25 11.93 26.88 -5.56
N CYS A 26 10.75 26.86 -6.20
CA CYS A 26 10.11 25.63 -6.66
C CYS A 26 9.98 25.68 -8.19
N LEU A 27 10.66 24.78 -8.89
CA LEU A 27 10.64 24.73 -10.36
C LEU A 27 9.40 23.99 -10.91
N ALA A 28 8.69 23.23 -10.07
CA ALA A 28 7.41 22.62 -10.39
C ALA A 28 6.29 23.35 -9.63
N GLN A 29 5.34 23.95 -10.34
CA GLN A 29 4.18 24.59 -9.70
C GLN A 29 3.37 23.53 -8.91
N PRO A 30 2.86 23.81 -7.70
CA PRO A 30 2.10 22.85 -6.88
C PRO A 30 0.65 22.63 -7.39
N TRP A 31 0.41 22.81 -8.70
CA TRP A 31 -0.92 22.83 -9.30
C TRP A 31 -1.72 21.54 -9.08
N PHE A 32 -1.04 20.43 -8.77
CA PHE A 32 -1.69 19.14 -8.49
C PHE A 32 -2.28 19.02 -7.07
N ILE A 33 -1.92 19.90 -6.13
CA ILE A 33 -2.36 19.82 -4.72
C ILE A 33 -2.94 21.17 -4.30
N LYS A 34 -4.12 21.48 -4.81
CA LYS A 34 -4.96 22.57 -4.28
C LYS A 34 -6.25 21.97 -3.74
N VAL A 35 -6.31 21.80 -2.42
CA VAL A 35 -7.49 21.28 -1.72
C VAL A 35 -8.14 22.38 -0.86
N PRO A 36 -9.47 22.36 -0.66
CA PRO A 36 -10.17 23.38 0.14
C PRO A 36 -9.71 23.45 1.61
N HIS A 37 -9.30 22.30 2.17
CA HIS A 37 -8.90 22.17 3.57
C HIS A 37 -7.56 21.42 3.65
N PRO A 38 -6.41 22.12 3.53
CA PRO A 38 -5.11 21.48 3.57
C PRO A 38 -4.80 20.98 4.99
N VAL A 39 -4.51 19.69 5.12
CA VAL A 39 -4.02 19.07 6.37
C VAL A 39 -2.50 19.21 6.49
N TYR A 40 -1.80 19.32 5.36
CA TYR A 40 -0.35 19.50 5.28
C TYR A 40 0.01 20.64 4.33
N ASP A 41 1.05 21.39 4.69
CA ASP A 41 1.62 22.41 3.80
C ASP A 41 2.34 21.77 2.60
N PRO A 42 2.31 22.40 1.41
CA PRO A 42 3.13 21.98 0.28
C PRO A 42 4.61 21.92 0.67
N ARG A 43 5.23 20.76 0.44
CA ARG A 43 6.66 20.52 0.65
C ARG A 43 7.43 20.68 -0.65
N HIS A 44 8.61 21.30 -0.57
CA HIS A 44 9.50 21.53 -1.71
C HIS A 44 10.67 20.56 -1.67
N GLY A 45 11.29 20.29 -2.82
CA GLY A 45 12.44 19.38 -2.91
C GLY A 45 12.08 17.89 -2.81
N ASN A 46 10.80 17.54 -2.94
CA ASN A 46 10.38 16.15 -2.99
C ASN A 46 10.82 15.51 -4.31
N LEU A 47 11.40 14.31 -4.23
CA LEU A 47 11.58 13.43 -5.38
C LEU A 47 10.28 12.64 -5.56
N LEU A 48 9.62 12.83 -6.71
CA LEU A 48 8.39 12.12 -7.05
C LEU A 48 8.70 11.15 -8.19
N GLU A 49 8.37 9.88 -8.00
CA GLU A 49 8.53 8.83 -8.99
C GLU A 49 7.14 8.31 -9.39
N PRO A 50 6.64 8.65 -10.60
CA PRO A 50 5.41 8.05 -11.08
C PRO A 50 5.69 6.62 -11.53
N ILE A 51 5.07 5.66 -10.85
CA ILE A 51 5.20 4.24 -11.19
C ILE A 51 3.91 3.77 -11.84
N ILE A 52 4.03 3.19 -13.02
CA ILE A 52 2.91 2.72 -13.84
C ILE A 52 2.92 1.20 -13.82
N CYS A 53 1.72 0.61 -13.67
CA CYS A 53 1.47 -0.83 -13.57
C CYS A 53 2.00 -1.50 -12.29
N GLY A 54 1.46 -2.68 -11.99
CA GLY A 54 1.72 -3.38 -10.73
C GLY A 54 3.14 -3.91 -10.57
N GLU A 55 3.79 -4.39 -11.64
CA GLU A 55 5.11 -5.02 -11.55
C GLU A 55 6.17 -4.09 -10.94
N ASN A 56 6.31 -2.89 -11.50
CA ASN A 56 7.26 -1.90 -10.99
C ASN A 56 6.86 -1.37 -9.60
N VAL A 57 5.55 -1.21 -9.35
CA VAL A 57 5.05 -0.75 -8.04
C VAL A 57 5.40 -1.76 -6.95
N PHE A 58 5.08 -3.04 -7.17
CA PHE A 58 5.32 -4.09 -6.18
C PHE A 58 6.80 -4.41 -6.01
N HIS A 59 7.60 -4.30 -7.08
CA HIS A 59 9.06 -4.38 -6.96
C HIS A 59 9.59 -3.28 -6.05
N ARG A 60 9.18 -2.03 -6.28
CA ARG A 60 9.65 -0.91 -5.45
C ARG A 60 9.20 -1.04 -3.99
N ILE A 61 7.96 -1.47 -3.76
CA ILE A 61 7.46 -1.77 -2.42
C ILE A 61 8.34 -2.84 -1.75
N SER A 62 8.72 -3.90 -2.45
CA SER A 62 9.60 -4.95 -1.92
C SER A 62 10.98 -4.41 -1.53
N ASP A 63 11.57 -3.55 -2.35
CA ASP A 63 12.86 -2.91 -2.07
C ASP A 63 12.77 -2.01 -0.83
N ASP A 64 11.76 -1.14 -0.77
CA ASP A 64 11.56 -0.20 0.33
C ASP A 64 11.28 -0.93 1.65
N LEU A 65 10.50 -2.02 1.64
CA LEU A 65 10.25 -2.87 2.81
C LEU A 65 11.54 -3.52 3.31
N THR A 66 12.37 -4.03 2.39
CA THR A 66 13.65 -4.67 2.73
C THR A 66 14.62 -3.66 3.35
N ALA A 67 14.62 -2.42 2.83
CA ALA A 67 15.48 -1.34 3.29
C ALA A 67 14.99 -0.63 4.56
N ALA A 68 13.69 -0.70 4.89
CA ALA A 68 13.10 -0.03 6.04
C ALA A 68 13.83 -0.38 7.34
N GLU A 69 14.17 0.59 8.20
CA GLU A 69 14.99 0.33 9.41
C GLU A 69 14.21 0.37 10.73
N HIS A 70 13.03 1.01 10.76
CA HIS A 70 12.33 1.30 11.99
C HIS A 70 10.86 0.89 11.95
N THR A 71 10.11 1.44 10.99
CA THR A 71 8.65 1.26 10.92
C THR A 71 8.17 1.13 9.50
N VAL A 72 7.10 0.36 9.32
CA VAL A 72 6.34 0.25 8.07
C VAL A 72 4.85 0.38 8.41
N ASP A 73 4.18 1.32 7.76
CA ASP A 73 2.75 1.57 7.93
C ASP A 73 2.04 1.27 6.63
N ILE A 74 1.18 0.25 6.64
CA ILE A 74 0.42 -0.19 5.47
C ILE A 74 -1.04 0.14 5.74
N ILE A 75 -1.63 0.94 4.86
CA ILE A 75 -3.03 1.37 4.92
C ILE A 75 -3.67 0.98 3.59
N THR A 76 -4.59 0.03 3.60
CA THR A 76 -5.15 -0.53 2.36
C THR A 76 -6.57 -1.06 2.52
N TRP A 77 -7.35 -1.01 1.43
CA TRP A 77 -8.69 -1.61 1.33
C TRP A 77 -8.70 -3.14 1.33
N GLY A 78 -7.56 -3.73 0.96
CA GLY A 78 -7.40 -5.16 0.86
C GLY A 78 -5.94 -5.55 1.02
N PHE A 79 -5.71 -6.68 1.68
CA PHE A 79 -4.37 -7.19 1.93
C PHE A 79 -4.32 -8.70 1.70
N ASP A 80 -3.54 -9.12 0.71
CA ASP A 80 -3.28 -10.51 0.39
C ASP A 80 -1.85 -10.88 0.81
N PRO A 81 -1.65 -11.51 1.98
CA PRO A 81 -0.31 -11.90 2.43
C PRO A 81 0.33 -12.96 1.52
N GLY A 82 -0.46 -13.75 0.79
CA GLY A 82 0.02 -14.79 -0.10
C GLY A 82 0.55 -14.26 -1.43
N MET A 83 0.26 -12.99 -1.76
CA MET A 83 0.68 -12.38 -3.01
C MET A 83 2.20 -12.30 -3.11
N VAL A 84 2.75 -12.69 -4.26
CA VAL A 84 4.18 -12.52 -4.58
C VAL A 84 4.44 -11.12 -5.12
N LEU A 85 5.26 -10.34 -4.42
CA LEU A 85 5.58 -8.95 -4.80
C LEU A 85 6.49 -8.88 -6.03
N VAL A 86 7.57 -9.66 -6.03
CA VAL A 86 8.52 -9.76 -7.13
C VAL A 86 8.44 -11.17 -7.68
N ARG A 87 7.92 -11.29 -8.91
CA ARG A 87 7.73 -12.57 -9.58
C ARG A 87 9.01 -13.00 -10.28
N GLY A 88 9.36 -14.27 -10.17
CA GLY A 88 10.40 -14.93 -10.95
C GLY A 88 9.85 -15.53 -12.25
N GLY A 89 10.28 -16.74 -12.59
CA GLY A 89 9.84 -17.43 -13.81
C GLY A 89 8.35 -17.83 -13.84
N THR A 90 7.68 -17.88 -12.70
CA THR A 90 6.23 -18.11 -12.55
C THR A 90 5.59 -17.08 -11.60
N ALA A 91 4.27 -16.92 -11.68
CA ALA A 91 3.52 -16.00 -10.80
C ALA A 91 3.60 -16.35 -9.31
N GLU A 92 3.95 -17.59 -8.99
CA GLU A 92 4.11 -18.10 -7.62
C GLU A 92 5.58 -18.16 -7.19
N SER A 93 6.51 -18.00 -8.12
CA SER A 93 7.93 -17.99 -7.82
C SER A 93 8.34 -16.62 -7.26
N GLY A 94 8.70 -16.57 -5.98
CA GLY A 94 9.15 -15.35 -5.33
C GLY A 94 8.77 -15.33 -3.85
N THR A 95 9.18 -14.28 -3.15
CA THR A 95 8.83 -14.08 -1.74
C THR A 95 7.40 -13.55 -1.65
N ARG A 96 6.56 -14.23 -0.86
CA ARG A 96 5.21 -13.76 -0.54
C ARG A 96 5.29 -12.52 0.32
N TYR A 97 4.31 -11.63 0.18
CA TYR A 97 4.25 -10.39 0.93
C TYR A 97 4.28 -10.67 2.45
N GLY A 98 3.47 -11.63 2.89
CA GLY A 98 3.40 -12.07 4.27
C GLY A 98 4.75 -12.56 4.80
N ASP A 99 5.50 -13.34 4.01
CA ASP A 99 6.82 -13.84 4.39
C ASP A 99 7.85 -12.71 4.49
N LEU A 100 7.82 -11.74 3.57
CA LEU A 100 8.68 -10.55 3.63
C LEU A 100 8.42 -9.75 4.91
N LEU A 101 7.15 -9.55 5.28
CA LEU A 101 6.80 -8.87 6.53
C LEU A 101 7.30 -9.62 7.77
N LYS A 102 7.21 -10.96 7.78
CA LYS A 102 7.80 -11.78 8.85
C LYS A 102 9.32 -11.60 8.89
N GLN A 103 10.00 -11.59 7.74
CA GLN A 103 11.45 -11.44 7.67
C GLN A 103 11.92 -10.09 8.22
N ILE A 104 11.29 -8.97 7.82
CA ILE A 104 11.72 -7.63 8.26
C ILE A 104 11.41 -7.36 9.73
N THR A 105 10.37 -7.99 10.28
CA THR A 105 9.99 -7.85 11.70
C THR A 105 10.86 -8.71 12.62
N THR A 106 11.39 -9.84 12.12
CA THR A 106 12.16 -10.81 12.92
C THR A 106 13.68 -10.78 12.68
N ARG A 107 14.16 -10.00 11.70
CA ARG A 107 15.61 -9.89 11.42
C ARG A 107 16.39 -9.32 12.61
N LYS A 108 17.63 -9.78 12.77
CA LYS A 108 18.50 -9.42 13.90
C LYS A 108 18.92 -7.95 13.91
N LYS A 109 19.17 -7.37 12.73
CA LYS A 109 19.61 -5.98 12.58
C LYS A 109 18.41 -5.13 12.18
N ASN A 110 18.12 -4.09 12.95
CA ASN A 110 17.04 -3.15 12.68
C ASN A 110 15.67 -3.86 12.52
N PRO A 111 15.17 -4.60 13.54
CA PRO A 111 13.84 -5.21 13.44
C PRO A 111 12.78 -4.12 13.24
N VAL A 112 11.95 -4.28 12.21
CA VAL A 112 10.97 -3.28 11.80
C VAL A 112 9.65 -3.51 12.52
N MET A 113 9.04 -2.46 13.06
CA MET A 113 7.66 -2.51 13.54
C MET A 113 6.71 -2.30 12.36
N VAL A 114 5.85 -3.28 12.07
CA VAL A 114 4.85 -3.18 11.01
C VAL A 114 3.48 -2.89 11.62
N ARG A 115 2.78 -1.87 11.12
CA ARG A 115 1.39 -1.54 11.46
C ARG A 115 0.54 -1.69 10.20
N LEU A 116 -0.48 -2.53 10.28
CA LEU A 116 -1.36 -2.84 9.15
C LEU A 116 -2.78 -2.39 9.49
N LEU A 117 -3.25 -1.34 8.81
CA LEU A 117 -4.64 -0.88 8.86
C LEU A 117 -5.33 -1.36 7.58
N VAL A 118 -6.26 -2.30 7.74
CA VAL A 118 -7.01 -2.88 6.62
C VAL A 118 -8.48 -2.60 6.83
N TRP A 119 -9.11 -1.94 5.87
CA TRP A 119 -10.57 -1.90 5.84
C TRP A 119 -11.08 -3.29 5.51
N HIS A 120 -11.91 -3.83 6.40
CA HIS A 120 -12.67 -5.02 6.11
C HIS A 120 -14.14 -4.72 6.45
N ASP A 121 -15.02 -4.92 5.48
CA ASP A 121 -16.46 -4.77 5.68
C ASP A 121 -17.04 -5.93 6.52
N ASP A 122 -18.36 -6.05 6.61
CA ASP A 122 -18.99 -7.24 7.17
C ASP A 122 -18.68 -8.49 6.30
N ALA A 123 -18.77 -9.69 6.89
CA ALA A 123 -18.48 -10.97 6.24
C ALA A 123 -19.19 -11.15 4.87
N ALA A 124 -20.38 -10.57 4.68
CA ALA A 124 -21.13 -10.59 3.44
C ALA A 124 -20.48 -9.75 2.32
N ALA A 125 -19.94 -8.57 2.64
CA ALA A 125 -19.22 -7.73 1.69
C ALA A 125 -17.84 -8.33 1.34
N GLN A 126 -17.20 -9.02 2.28
CA GLN A 126 -15.97 -9.77 2.03
C GLN A 126 -16.19 -11.00 1.16
N PHE A 127 -17.34 -11.66 1.28
CA PHE A 127 -17.75 -12.72 0.35
C PHE A 127 -17.93 -12.19 -1.09
N LEU A 128 -18.32 -10.93 -1.26
CA LEU A 128 -18.52 -10.30 -2.57
C LEU A 128 -17.25 -9.66 -3.15
N MET A 129 -16.39 -9.07 -2.32
CA MET A 129 -15.24 -8.27 -2.76
C MET A 129 -13.88 -8.95 -2.59
N ASN A 130 -13.78 -9.97 -1.71
CA ASN A 130 -12.59 -10.78 -1.43
C ASN A 130 -11.28 -9.96 -1.27
N SER A 131 -11.37 -8.80 -0.62
CA SER A 131 -10.26 -7.85 -0.52
C SER A 131 -9.20 -8.27 0.51
N ALA A 132 -9.57 -9.08 1.50
CA ALA A 132 -8.66 -9.64 2.51
C ALA A 132 -8.76 -11.18 2.54
N PRO A 133 -8.24 -11.88 1.52
CA PRO A 133 -8.39 -13.33 1.42
C PRO A 133 -7.78 -14.01 2.65
N GLY A 134 -8.55 -14.86 3.34
CA GLY A 134 -8.11 -15.58 4.55
C GLY A 134 -8.37 -14.85 5.88
N PHE A 135 -8.85 -13.61 5.88
CA PHE A 135 -9.07 -12.84 7.12
C PHE A 135 -10.18 -13.41 8.02
N TYR A 136 -11.26 -13.98 7.45
CA TYR A 136 -12.37 -14.60 8.21
C TYR A 136 -12.13 -16.07 8.55
N GLY A 137 -10.86 -16.47 8.64
CA GLY A 137 -10.45 -17.81 9.06
C GLY A 137 -10.41 -18.84 7.93
N ARG A 138 -10.22 -20.10 8.33
CA ARG A 138 -10.09 -21.24 7.44
C ARG A 138 -11.45 -21.69 6.92
N LEU A 139 -11.63 -21.76 5.61
CA LEU A 139 -12.73 -22.48 4.99
C LEU A 139 -12.47 -23.99 5.13
N PHE A 140 -13.01 -24.60 6.19
CA PHE A 140 -13.05 -26.07 6.35
C PHE A 140 -14.49 -26.51 6.68
N PRO A 141 -15.10 -27.47 5.96
CA PRO A 141 -14.65 -28.17 4.76
C PRO A 141 -14.95 -27.39 3.47
N GLY A 142 -14.24 -27.70 2.38
CA GLY A 142 -14.36 -27.07 1.05
C GLY A 142 -15.69 -27.26 0.32
N ILE A 143 -16.83 -27.26 1.01
CA ILE A 143 -18.15 -27.11 0.39
C ILE A 143 -18.45 -25.61 0.36
N GLY A 144 -18.00 -24.95 -0.69
CA GLY A 144 -18.21 -23.50 -0.89
C GLY A 144 -17.02 -22.75 -1.48
N ALA A 145 -15.83 -23.36 -1.51
CA ALA A 145 -14.65 -22.83 -2.23
C ALA A 145 -14.94 -22.58 -3.73
N GLY A 146 -15.98 -23.26 -4.26
CA GLY A 146 -16.46 -23.11 -5.64
C GLY A 146 -17.44 -21.96 -5.92
N LEU A 147 -17.86 -21.14 -4.94
CA LEU A 147 -18.74 -20.00 -5.26
C LEU A 147 -17.99 -18.71 -5.62
N GLY A 148 -16.70 -18.60 -5.27
CA GLY A 148 -15.86 -17.43 -5.58
C GLY A 148 -14.70 -17.69 -6.57
N GLY A 149 -14.05 -18.85 -6.53
CA GLY A 149 -13.05 -19.26 -7.54
C GLY A 149 -11.83 -18.34 -7.77
N PHE A 150 -11.58 -17.35 -6.91
CA PHE A 150 -10.55 -16.34 -7.17
C PHE A 150 -9.10 -16.79 -6.89
N TYR A 151 -8.88 -17.68 -5.91
CA TYR A 151 -7.55 -18.18 -5.55
C TYR A 151 -7.56 -19.70 -5.28
N GLY A 152 -6.41 -20.36 -5.44
CA GLY A 152 -6.25 -21.79 -5.13
C GLY A 152 -6.28 -22.09 -3.63
N ASP A 153 -6.66 -23.32 -3.26
CA ASP A 153 -6.82 -23.75 -1.86
C ASP A 153 -5.57 -23.52 -1.00
N ALA A 154 -4.38 -23.77 -1.56
CA ALA A 154 -3.11 -23.58 -0.85
C ALA A 154 -2.82 -22.09 -0.53
N HIS A 155 -3.24 -21.17 -1.40
CA HIS A 155 -3.10 -19.73 -1.20
C HIS A 155 -4.00 -19.24 -0.08
N HIS A 156 -5.27 -19.67 -0.11
CA HIS A 156 -6.23 -19.37 0.96
C HIS A 156 -5.80 -19.93 2.31
N ALA A 157 -5.31 -21.17 2.35
CA ALA A 157 -4.82 -21.78 3.58
C ALA A 157 -3.62 -21.03 4.17
N TYR A 158 -2.67 -20.61 3.32
CA TYR A 158 -1.54 -19.78 3.76
C TYR A 158 -2.02 -18.46 4.34
N ASN A 159 -2.94 -17.77 3.67
CA ASN A 159 -3.40 -16.47 4.13
C ASN A 159 -4.14 -16.56 5.47
N ALA A 160 -5.00 -17.58 5.64
CA ALA A 160 -5.71 -17.79 6.90
C ALA A 160 -4.73 -18.04 8.07
N ALA A 161 -3.73 -18.91 7.85
CA ALA A 161 -2.68 -19.13 8.85
C ALA A 161 -1.89 -17.85 9.16
N TRP A 162 -1.56 -17.06 8.14
CA TRP A 162 -0.83 -15.80 8.33
C TRP A 162 -1.60 -14.79 9.18
N TYR A 163 -2.91 -14.65 8.95
CA TYR A 163 -3.76 -13.78 9.78
C TYR A 163 -3.93 -14.32 11.20
N GLU A 164 -4.06 -15.64 11.38
CA GLU A 164 -4.08 -16.30 12.70
C GLU A 164 -2.80 -15.99 13.51
N GLU A 165 -1.62 -16.11 12.90
CA GLU A 165 -0.32 -15.84 13.53
C GLU A 165 -0.16 -14.36 13.95
N ILE A 166 -0.75 -13.42 13.21
CA ILE A 166 -0.72 -12.00 13.57
C ILE A 166 -1.72 -11.69 14.67
N ALA A 167 -2.91 -12.28 14.60
CA ALA A 167 -3.92 -12.12 15.64
C ALA A 167 -3.46 -12.72 16.98
N SER A 168 -2.69 -13.81 16.96
CA SER A 168 -2.09 -14.40 18.17
C SER A 168 -0.88 -13.62 18.70
N GLY A 169 -0.34 -12.68 17.92
CA GLY A 169 0.84 -11.90 18.27
C GLY A 169 2.17 -12.66 18.13
N GLU A 170 2.16 -13.81 17.44
CA GLU A 170 3.38 -14.56 17.13
C GLU A 170 4.31 -13.78 16.19
N ILE A 171 3.74 -12.94 15.33
CA ILE A 171 4.47 -12.04 14.43
C ILE A 171 4.32 -10.60 14.93
N PRO A 172 5.39 -9.76 14.95
CA PRO A 172 5.32 -8.36 15.39
C PRO A 172 4.67 -7.41 14.36
N VAL A 173 3.63 -7.87 13.67
CA VAL A 173 2.75 -7.05 12.84
C VAL A 173 1.53 -6.71 13.69
N ARG A 174 1.21 -5.43 13.83
CA ARG A 174 0.01 -5.00 14.55
C ARG A 174 -1.10 -4.70 13.58
N LEU A 175 -2.17 -5.50 13.62
CA LEU A 175 -3.41 -5.19 12.94
C LEU A 175 -4.13 -4.08 13.71
N LEU A 176 -4.32 -2.94 13.05
CA LEU A 176 -5.10 -1.83 13.58
C LEU A 176 -6.54 -2.05 13.12
N ALA A 177 -7.39 -2.60 13.98
CA ALA A 177 -8.81 -2.76 13.70
C ALA A 177 -9.60 -1.50 14.14
N GLU A 178 -10.79 -1.35 13.54
CA GLU A 178 -11.85 -0.37 13.84
C GLU A 178 -11.83 0.96 13.05
N LEU A 179 -12.25 0.85 11.78
CA LEU A 179 -13.22 1.79 11.20
C LEU A 179 -14.40 0.97 10.67
N THR A 180 -15.14 0.31 11.57
CA THR A 180 -16.49 -0.12 11.23
C THR A 180 -17.31 1.15 11.00
N HIS A 181 -18.06 1.22 9.90
CA HIS A 181 -19.03 2.29 9.71
C HIS A 181 -20.07 2.16 10.83
N SER A 182 -19.89 2.95 11.91
CA SER A 182 -21.00 3.33 12.77
C SER A 182 -21.88 4.27 11.96
N ASN A 183 -22.90 3.69 11.31
CA ASN A 183 -24.08 4.44 10.87
C ASN A 183 -24.89 4.91 12.08
#